data_AF-A0A1B9EMY5-F1
#
_entry.id   AF-A0A1B9EMY5-F1
#
_cell.length_a   1.000
_cell.length_b   1.000
_cell.length_c   1.000
_cell.angle_alpha   90.00
_cell.angle_beta   90.00
_cell.angle_gamma   90.00
#
_symmetry.space_group_name_H-M   'P 1'
#
loop_
_entity.id
_entity.type
_entity.pdbx_description
1 polymer ?
#
loop_
_entity_poly.entity_id
_entity_poly.type
_entity_poly.pdbx_seq_one_letter_code
_entity_poly.pdbx_strand_id
1 'polypeptide(L)'
;MKHEYEAKFLAVDVAALQNSLNALNAVQAFPRTLLTRKIFENDSLDGGAWIRLRDEGTRSTLTLKQVTDATTIDGTKEIETEVTDLHAMADILRRVGLTEVRYQENYREGWRLGEVAFDFDTWPDLPTLLEIEGPDEASVRQAAALLDLDYSEARFGSVDEIYKSEAGRDILAEPTLLFSEAEKQKDASPLAQDR
;
A
#
# COMPACT_ATOMS: atom_id res chain seq x y z
N MET A 1 -17.37 7.47 3.69
CA MET A 1 -16.17 6.63 3.56
C MET A 1 -16.44 5.32 4.28
N LYS A 2 -15.91 4.20 3.79
CA LYS A 2 -16.02 2.89 4.45
C LYS A 2 -14.76 2.65 5.27
N HIS A 3 -14.88 1.82 6.32
CA HIS A 3 -13.71 1.31 7.01
C HIS A 3 -12.97 0.34 6.10
N GLU A 4 -11.65 0.45 6.11
CA GLU A 4 -10.72 -0.54 5.59
C GLU A 4 -10.35 -1.44 6.78
N TYR A 5 -10.38 -2.77 6.59
CA TYR A 5 -9.91 -3.72 7.60
C TYR A 5 -8.60 -4.30 7.10
N GLU A 6 -7.49 -3.67 7.48
CA GLU A 6 -6.16 -3.99 6.97
C GLU A 6 -5.17 -4.16 8.11
N ALA A 7 -4.37 -5.24 8.06
CA ALA A 7 -3.27 -5.48 8.98
C ALA A 7 -1.96 -5.61 8.20
N LYS A 8 -0.90 -4.95 8.68
CA LYS A 8 0.44 -5.00 8.08
C LYS A 8 1.38 -5.83 8.92
N PHE A 9 2.16 -6.68 8.28
CA PHE A 9 3.18 -7.52 8.88
C PHE A 9 4.55 -7.14 8.31
N LEU A 10 5.51 -6.90 9.19
CA LEU A 10 6.85 -6.42 8.82
C LEU A 10 7.86 -7.57 8.79
N ALA A 11 8.98 -7.35 8.08
CA ALA A 11 10.12 -8.29 8.02
C ALA A 11 9.73 -9.73 7.64
N VAL A 12 8.80 -9.87 6.69
CA VAL A 12 8.26 -11.16 6.27
C VAL A 12 9.20 -11.92 5.34
N ASP A 13 9.15 -13.26 5.40
CA ASP A 13 9.73 -14.11 4.36
C ASP A 13 8.77 -14.19 3.17
N VAL A 14 8.98 -13.29 2.20
CA VAL A 14 8.12 -13.15 1.01
C VAL A 14 7.99 -14.47 0.25
N ALA A 15 9.09 -15.20 0.05
CA ALA A 15 9.08 -16.44 -0.72
C ALA A 15 8.31 -17.54 0.02
N ALA A 16 8.49 -17.66 1.34
CA ALA A 16 7.74 -18.62 2.15
C ALA A 16 6.24 -18.32 2.16
N LEU A 17 5.84 -17.04 2.26
CA LEU A 17 4.45 -16.63 2.26
C LEU A 17 3.79 -16.81 0.88
N GLN A 18 4.49 -16.48 -0.21
CA GLN A 18 4.00 -16.77 -1.57
C GLN A 18 3.79 -18.28 -1.78
N ASN A 19 4.71 -19.14 -1.30
CA ASN A 19 4.54 -20.59 -1.37
C ASN A 19 3.31 -21.06 -0.57
N SER A 20 3.09 -20.47 0.61
CA SER A 20 1.92 -20.77 1.45
C SER A 20 0.61 -20.34 0.77
N LEU A 21 0.57 -19.14 0.19
CA LEU A 21 -0.56 -18.64 -0.59
C LEU A 21 -0.89 -19.54 -1.79
N ASN A 22 0.13 -19.99 -2.53
CA ASN A 22 -0.03 -20.95 -3.61
C ASN A 22 -0.63 -22.28 -3.11
N ALA A 23 -0.14 -22.81 -1.98
CA ALA A 23 -0.66 -24.03 -1.38
C ALA A 23 -2.13 -23.89 -0.93
N LEU A 24 -2.55 -22.67 -0.58
CA LEU A 24 -3.94 -22.32 -0.27
C LEU A 24 -4.80 -22.06 -1.52
N ASN A 25 -4.24 -22.20 -2.73
CA ASN A 25 -4.88 -21.88 -4.01
C ASN A 25 -5.27 -20.40 -4.15
N ALA A 26 -4.54 -19.49 -3.49
CA ALA A 26 -4.65 -18.07 -3.76
C ALA A 26 -4.20 -17.76 -5.19
N VAL A 27 -4.81 -16.75 -5.81
CA VAL A 27 -4.49 -16.32 -7.17
C VAL A 27 -3.65 -15.06 -7.09
N GLN A 28 -2.55 -15.00 -7.85
CA GLN A 28 -1.83 -13.76 -8.08
C GLN A 28 -2.70 -12.83 -8.93
N ALA A 29 -3.36 -11.88 -8.28
CA ALA A 29 -4.29 -10.95 -8.91
C ALA A 29 -3.58 -9.75 -9.55
N PHE A 30 -2.39 -9.43 -9.05
CA PHE A 30 -1.61 -8.29 -9.49
C PHE A 30 -0.12 -8.64 -9.47
N PRO A 31 0.57 -8.67 -10.63
CA PRO A 31 2.00 -8.98 -10.66
C PRO A 31 2.79 -7.86 -9.99
N ARG A 32 4.02 -8.16 -9.56
CA ARG A 32 4.92 -7.15 -9.00
C ARG A 32 5.09 -5.97 -9.96
N THR A 33 4.54 -4.81 -9.59
CA THR A 33 4.45 -3.62 -10.45
C THR A 33 4.86 -2.39 -9.68
N LEU A 34 5.59 -1.48 -10.33
CA LEU A 34 5.89 -0.16 -9.78
C LEU A 34 4.61 0.68 -9.78
N LEU A 35 4.15 1.06 -8.59
CA LEU A 35 3.08 2.02 -8.39
C LEU A 35 3.68 3.39 -8.15
N THR A 36 3.07 4.41 -8.73
CA THR A 36 3.41 5.81 -8.45
C THR A 36 2.18 6.55 -7.95
N ARG A 37 2.36 7.54 -7.08
CA ARG A 37 1.23 8.30 -6.54
C ARG A 37 1.57 9.75 -6.28
N LYS A 38 0.60 10.62 -6.59
CA LYS A 38 0.56 12.02 -6.19
C LYS A 38 -0.36 12.17 -4.99
N ILE A 39 0.13 12.86 -3.96
CA ILE A 39 -0.64 13.16 -2.75
C ILE A 39 -1.09 14.61 -2.81
N PHE A 40 -2.37 14.83 -2.57
CA PHE A 40 -3.04 16.11 -2.61
C PHE A 40 -3.68 16.43 -1.26
N GLU A 41 -3.49 17.66 -0.80
CA GLU A 41 -4.01 18.15 0.47
C GLU A 41 -4.53 19.59 0.35
N ASN A 42 -5.39 19.99 1.27
CA ASN A 42 -5.68 21.37 1.61
C ASN A 42 -6.30 21.46 3.02
N ASP A 43 -6.48 22.68 3.51
CA ASP A 43 -7.06 22.95 4.84
C ASP A 43 -8.55 22.58 4.95
N SER A 44 -9.21 22.20 3.84
CA SER A 44 -10.63 21.79 3.86
C SER A 44 -10.81 20.30 4.11
N LEU A 45 -9.75 19.50 4.02
CA LEU A 45 -9.81 18.08 4.36
C LEU A 45 -9.84 17.89 5.87
N ASP A 46 -10.56 16.86 6.32
CA ASP A 46 -10.56 16.48 7.73
C ASP A 46 -9.14 16.12 8.21
N GLY A 47 -8.90 16.26 9.52
CA GLY A 47 -7.63 15.85 10.11
C GLY A 47 -7.28 14.39 9.78
N GLY A 48 -6.03 14.15 9.39
CA GLY A 48 -5.54 12.83 8.98
C GLY A 48 -6.06 12.36 7.60
N ALA A 49 -6.74 13.22 6.84
CA ALA A 49 -7.23 12.90 5.50
C ALA A 49 -6.34 13.46 4.39
N TRP A 50 -6.22 12.71 3.30
CA TRP A 50 -5.51 13.13 2.09
C TRP A 50 -6.15 12.50 0.85
N ILE A 51 -5.92 13.13 -0.30
CA ILE A 51 -6.28 12.57 -1.60
C ILE A 51 -5.04 11.96 -2.24
N ARG A 52 -5.16 10.74 -2.73
CA ARG A 52 -4.12 10.00 -3.45
C ARG A 52 -4.60 9.77 -4.88
N LEU A 53 -3.82 10.21 -5.86
CA LEU A 53 -3.98 9.83 -7.25
C LEU A 53 -2.86 8.88 -7.62
N ARG A 54 -3.18 7.62 -7.87
CA ARG A 54 -2.22 6.53 -8.06
C ARG A 54 -2.27 6.00 -9.50
N ASP A 55 -1.09 5.72 -10.04
CA ASP A 55 -0.90 4.90 -11.23
C ASP A 55 -0.47 3.50 -10.80
N GLU A 56 -1.21 2.49 -11.27
CA GLU A 56 -0.97 1.07 -11.00
C GLU A 56 -0.48 0.33 -12.26
N GLY A 57 -0.06 1.07 -13.30
CA GLY A 57 0.42 0.54 -14.57
C GLY A 57 -0.71 0.19 -15.53
N THR A 58 -1.66 -0.65 -15.11
CA THR A 58 -2.81 -1.04 -15.95
C THR A 58 -4.06 -0.20 -15.72
N ARG A 59 -4.14 0.49 -14.57
CA ARG A 59 -5.25 1.38 -14.20
C ARG A 59 -4.74 2.52 -13.33
N SER A 60 -5.59 3.52 -13.11
CA SER A 60 -5.31 4.60 -12.18
C SER A 60 -6.48 4.78 -11.21
N THR A 61 -6.18 5.06 -9.95
CA THR A 61 -7.18 5.23 -8.89
C THR A 61 -7.06 6.59 -8.24
N LEU A 62 -8.21 7.15 -7.86
CA LEU A 62 -8.32 8.30 -6.98
C LEU A 62 -8.92 7.83 -5.66
N THR A 63 -8.18 8.04 -4.57
CA THR A 63 -8.59 7.64 -3.23
C THR A 63 -8.63 8.85 -2.32
N LEU A 64 -9.74 9.09 -1.62
CA LEU A 64 -9.74 9.90 -0.40
C LEU A 64 -9.54 8.94 0.78
N LYS A 65 -8.40 9.00 1.47
CA LYS A 65 -8.12 8.20 2.66
C LYS A 65 -8.11 9.10 3.89
N GLN A 66 -8.49 8.54 5.05
CA GLN A 66 -8.39 9.19 6.34
C GLN A 66 -8.00 8.17 7.41
N VAL A 67 -6.93 8.45 8.15
CA VAL A 67 -6.58 7.69 9.35
C VAL A 67 -7.18 8.42 10.55
N THR A 68 -8.17 7.80 11.19
CA THR A 68 -8.82 8.30 12.40
C THR A 68 -8.23 7.71 13.67
N ASP A 69 -7.66 6.50 13.59
CA ASP A 69 -6.91 5.84 14.65
C ASP A 69 -5.86 4.93 13.99
N ALA A 70 -4.58 5.11 14.27
CA ALA A 70 -3.53 4.26 13.69
C ALA A 70 -3.28 2.98 14.52
N THR A 71 -4.05 2.76 15.59
CA THR A 71 -3.87 1.65 16.54
C THR A 71 -4.92 0.55 16.41
N THR A 72 -5.95 0.75 15.58
CA THR A 72 -7.02 -0.22 15.36
C THR A 72 -7.12 -0.62 13.89
N ILE A 73 -7.57 -1.86 13.63
CA ILE A 73 -7.70 -2.40 12.27
C ILE A 73 -8.69 -1.64 11.41
N ASP A 74 -9.73 -1.06 12.01
CA ASP A 74 -10.77 -0.27 11.36
C ASP A 74 -10.47 1.24 11.42
N GLY A 75 -9.30 1.65 11.90
CA GLY A 75 -8.99 3.04 12.14
C GLY A 75 -8.76 3.87 10.86
N THR A 76 -8.67 3.22 9.70
CA THR A 76 -8.60 3.85 8.38
C THR A 76 -9.94 3.79 7.66
N LYS A 77 -10.30 4.90 7.01
CA LYS A 77 -11.46 4.99 6.13
C LYS A 77 -11.05 5.44 4.75
N GLU A 78 -11.77 4.98 3.73
CA GLU A 78 -11.53 5.42 2.37
C GLU A 78 -12.78 5.48 1.47
N ILE A 79 -12.62 6.23 0.38
CA ILE A 79 -13.43 6.17 -0.84
C ILE A 79 -12.43 6.06 -1.99
N GLU A 80 -12.53 5.00 -2.79
CA GLU A 80 -11.71 4.80 -3.98
C GLU A 80 -12.59 4.70 -5.23
N THR A 81 -12.08 5.25 -6.34
CA THR A 81 -12.64 5.05 -7.67
C THR A 81 -11.53 5.01 -8.71
N GLU A 82 -11.78 4.31 -9.81
CA GLU A 82 -10.92 4.38 -10.99
C GLU A 82 -11.10 5.72 -11.72
N VAL A 83 -10.01 6.18 -12.32
CA VAL A 83 -9.99 7.36 -13.20
C VAL A 83 -9.32 6.98 -14.52
N THR A 84 -9.84 7.50 -15.62
CA THR A 84 -9.38 7.13 -16.96
C THR A 84 -8.27 8.03 -17.51
N ASP A 85 -8.04 9.18 -16.90
CA ASP A 85 -6.98 10.13 -17.28
C ASP A 85 -6.36 10.77 -16.02
N LEU A 86 -5.16 10.32 -15.68
CA LEU A 86 -4.40 10.77 -14.51
C LEU A 86 -4.00 12.25 -14.64
N HIS A 87 -3.65 12.71 -15.84
CA HIS A 87 -3.20 14.09 -16.05
C HIS A 87 -4.37 15.07 -15.90
N ALA A 88 -5.50 14.75 -16.55
CA ALA A 88 -6.71 15.55 -16.41
C ALA A 88 -7.20 15.58 -14.96
N MET A 89 -7.18 14.44 -14.26
CA MET A 89 -7.58 14.39 -12.85
C MET A 89 -6.67 15.25 -11.96
N ALA A 90 -5.35 15.16 -12.13
CA ALA A 90 -4.41 16.00 -11.38
C ALA A 90 -4.67 17.50 -11.62
N ASP A 91 -4.95 17.91 -12.86
CA ASP A 91 -5.26 19.30 -13.19
C ASP A 91 -6.58 19.77 -12.59
N ILE A 92 -7.61 18.91 -12.57
CA ILE A 92 -8.88 19.19 -11.89
C ILE A 92 -8.63 19.43 -10.39
N LEU A 93 -7.93 18.52 -9.71
CA LEU A 93 -7.64 18.62 -8.27
C LEU A 93 -6.94 19.94 -7.93
N ARG A 94 -5.92 20.33 -8.72
CA ARG A 94 -5.24 21.62 -8.53
C ARG A 94 -6.17 22.81 -8.73
N ARG A 95 -7.04 22.77 -9.75
CA ARG A 95 -7.97 23.87 -10.06
C ARG A 95 -9.09 24.02 -9.04
N VAL A 96 -9.45 22.95 -8.34
CA VAL A 96 -10.43 23.01 -7.23
C VAL A 96 -9.80 23.34 -5.88
N GLY A 97 -8.51 23.71 -5.86
CA GLY A 97 -7.84 24.25 -4.67
C GLY A 97 -7.12 23.22 -3.80
N LEU A 98 -6.78 22.05 -4.34
CA LEU A 98 -5.86 21.11 -3.69
C LEU A 98 -4.41 21.37 -4.14
N THR A 99 -3.47 21.16 -3.24
CA THR A 99 -2.04 21.25 -3.53
C THR A 99 -1.44 19.86 -3.63
N GLU A 100 -0.68 19.58 -4.69
CA GLU A 100 0.15 18.38 -4.75
C GLU A 100 1.34 18.56 -3.80
N VAL A 101 1.36 17.80 -2.71
CA VAL A 101 2.36 17.95 -1.65
C VAL A 101 3.48 16.92 -1.73
N ARG A 102 3.19 15.73 -2.28
CA ARG A 102 4.16 14.63 -2.34
C ARG A 102 4.00 13.78 -3.60
N TYR A 103 5.09 13.19 -4.05
CA TYR A 103 5.14 12.13 -5.06
C TYR A 103 5.88 10.91 -4.52
N GLN A 104 5.30 9.72 -4.61
CA GLN A 104 5.86 8.53 -3.99
C GLN A 104 5.81 7.31 -4.92
N GLU A 105 6.82 6.46 -4.81
CA GLU A 105 6.94 5.16 -5.47
C GLU A 105 6.73 4.02 -4.44
N ASN A 106 6.20 2.88 -4.89
CA ASN A 106 6.27 1.60 -4.17
C ASN A 106 6.11 0.47 -5.19
N TYR A 107 6.74 -0.68 -4.99
CA TYR A 107 6.38 -1.89 -5.72
C TYR A 107 5.29 -2.64 -4.96
N ARG A 108 4.29 -3.17 -5.67
CA ARG A 108 3.26 -4.03 -5.11
C ARG A 108 3.14 -5.31 -5.92
N GLU A 109 3.05 -6.44 -5.24
CA GLU A 109 2.56 -7.69 -5.79
C GLU A 109 1.34 -8.14 -4.99
N GLY A 110 0.20 -8.36 -5.65
CA GLY A 110 -1.07 -8.65 -5.01
C GLY A 110 -1.59 -10.05 -5.26
N TRP A 111 -2.03 -10.70 -4.20
CA TRP A 111 -2.65 -12.02 -4.19
C TRP A 111 -4.06 -11.96 -3.61
N ARG A 112 -4.93 -12.88 -4.02
CA ARG A 112 -6.32 -12.98 -3.56
C ARG A 112 -6.68 -14.40 -3.16
N LEU A 113 -7.28 -14.55 -1.99
CA LEU A 113 -7.92 -15.79 -1.53
C LEU A 113 -9.36 -15.46 -1.11
N GLY A 114 -10.33 -15.77 -1.97
CA GLY A 114 -11.72 -15.31 -1.77
C GLY A 114 -11.79 -13.79 -1.79
N GLU A 115 -12.33 -13.19 -0.72
CA GLU A 115 -12.45 -11.74 -0.58
C GLU A 115 -11.22 -11.06 0.06
N VAL A 116 -10.25 -11.85 0.55
CA VAL A 116 -9.06 -11.32 1.24
C VAL A 116 -7.95 -11.00 0.24
N ALA A 117 -7.39 -9.79 0.36
CA ALA A 117 -6.19 -9.32 -0.34
C ALA A 117 -4.93 -9.61 0.47
N PHE A 118 -3.85 -9.93 -0.23
CA PHE A 118 -2.51 -10.06 0.33
C PHE A 118 -1.56 -9.29 -0.58
N ASP A 119 -1.15 -8.11 -0.14
CA ASP A 119 -0.32 -7.21 -0.93
C ASP A 119 1.09 -7.16 -0.35
N PHE A 120 2.05 -7.70 -1.11
CA PHE A 120 3.47 -7.60 -0.81
C PHE A 120 4.00 -6.27 -1.32
N ASP A 121 4.20 -5.36 -0.38
CA ASP A 121 4.56 -3.98 -0.65
C ASP A 121 6.03 -3.72 -0.33
N THR A 122 6.79 -3.27 -1.32
CA THR A 122 8.15 -2.78 -1.13
C THR A 122 8.13 -1.27 -1.26
N TRP A 123 8.65 -0.57 -0.26
CA TRP A 123 8.78 0.87 -0.25
C TRP A 123 10.27 1.24 -0.21
N PRO A 124 10.70 2.42 -0.71
CA PRO A 124 12.11 2.82 -0.70
C PRO A 124 12.71 2.74 0.70
N ASP A 125 13.90 2.12 0.84
CA ASP A 125 14.60 1.96 2.12
C ASP A 125 13.91 1.08 3.19
N LEU A 126 12.78 0.42 2.88
CA LEU A 126 12.12 -0.54 3.78
C LEU A 126 12.17 -1.97 3.22
N PRO A 127 12.29 -3.00 4.08
CA PRO A 127 11.99 -4.37 3.69
C PRO A 127 10.54 -4.49 3.19
N THR A 128 10.28 -5.50 2.35
CA THR A 128 8.92 -5.80 1.92
C THR A 128 8.04 -6.12 3.12
N LEU A 129 6.87 -5.50 3.16
CA LEU A 129 5.79 -5.74 4.12
C LEU A 129 4.65 -6.50 3.45
N LEU A 130 3.89 -7.25 4.23
CA LEU A 130 2.65 -7.87 3.77
C LEU A 130 1.46 -7.10 4.37
N GLU A 131 0.61 -6.55 3.52
CA GLU A 131 -0.71 -6.04 3.91
C GLU A 131 -1.76 -7.16 3.68
N ILE A 132 -2.57 -7.46 4.69
CA ILE A 132 -3.72 -8.35 4.60
C ILE A 132 -4.97 -7.52 4.80
N GLU A 133 -5.82 -7.46 3.77
CA GLU A 133 -7.06 -6.67 3.79
C GLU A 133 -8.28 -7.56 3.53
N GLY A 134 -9.35 -7.40 4.29
CA GLY A 134 -10.57 -8.20 4.17
C GLY A 134 -11.86 -7.43 4.43
N PRO A 135 -13.02 -8.08 4.30
CA PRO A 135 -14.32 -7.45 4.53
C PRO A 135 -14.57 -7.06 6.01
N ASP A 136 -13.88 -7.73 6.94
CA ASP A 136 -13.92 -7.51 8.38
C ASP A 136 -12.65 -8.01 9.09
N GLU A 137 -12.49 -7.66 10.37
CA GLU A 137 -11.36 -8.08 11.19
C GLU A 137 -11.25 -9.60 11.34
N ALA A 138 -12.38 -10.31 11.41
CA ALA A 138 -12.40 -11.76 11.59
C ALA A 138 -11.74 -12.46 10.37
N SER A 139 -12.05 -11.98 9.17
CA SER A 139 -11.48 -12.47 7.92
C SER A 139 -9.97 -12.22 7.86
N VAL A 140 -9.50 -11.04 8.27
CA VAL A 140 -8.06 -10.70 8.32
C VAL A 140 -7.33 -11.57 9.35
N ARG A 141 -7.89 -11.76 10.55
CA ARG A 141 -7.31 -12.64 11.57
C ARG A 141 -7.21 -14.09 11.11
N GLN A 142 -8.26 -14.59 10.45
CA GLN A 142 -8.24 -15.94 9.89
C GLN A 142 -7.18 -16.08 8.79
N ALA A 143 -7.07 -15.10 7.91
CA ALA A 143 -6.05 -15.07 6.86
C ALA A 143 -4.62 -15.02 7.41
N ALA A 144 -4.37 -14.19 8.42
CA ALA A 144 -3.08 -14.14 9.11
C ALA A 144 -2.73 -15.50 9.74
N ALA A 145 -3.70 -16.14 10.41
CA ALA A 145 -3.50 -17.45 11.02
C ALA A 145 -3.23 -18.56 9.99
N LEU A 146 -3.83 -18.50 8.80
CA LEU A 146 -3.55 -19.46 7.71
C LEU A 146 -2.10 -19.37 7.19
N LEU A 147 -1.45 -18.23 7.41
CA LEU A 147 -0.06 -17.97 7.03
C LEU A 147 0.90 -18.06 8.23
N ASP A 148 0.44 -18.59 9.37
CA ASP A 148 1.19 -18.69 10.62
C ASP A 148 1.76 -17.33 11.10
N LEU A 149 1.06 -16.23 10.81
CA LEU A 149 1.44 -14.88 11.26
C LEU A 149 0.83 -14.58 12.62
N ASP A 150 1.66 -14.07 13.55
CA ASP A 150 1.19 -13.60 14.85
C ASP A 150 0.46 -12.25 14.69
N TYR A 151 -0.86 -12.29 14.79
CA TYR A 151 -1.69 -11.09 14.69
C TYR A 151 -1.38 -10.04 15.77
N SER A 152 -0.77 -10.41 16.90
CA SER A 152 -0.36 -9.44 17.93
C SER A 152 0.80 -8.53 17.47
N GLU A 153 1.52 -8.93 16.42
CA GLU A 153 2.57 -8.13 15.79
C GLU A 153 2.03 -7.22 14.67
N ALA A 154 0.74 -7.32 14.34
CA ALA A 154 0.13 -6.52 13.29
C ALA A 154 0.29 -5.01 13.55
N ARG A 155 0.56 -4.28 12.47
CA ARG A 155 0.56 -2.81 12.43
C ARG A 155 -0.65 -2.31 11.66
N PHE A 156 -1.18 -1.16 12.07
CA PHE A 156 -2.34 -0.51 11.48
C PHE A 156 -2.00 0.93 11.06
N GLY A 157 -2.93 1.60 10.39
CA GLY A 157 -2.72 2.96 9.89
C GLY A 157 -1.84 3.02 8.63
N SER A 158 -1.26 4.19 8.36
CA SER A 158 -0.53 4.46 7.11
C SER A 158 0.96 4.13 7.19
N VAL A 159 1.59 3.95 6.03
CA VAL A 159 3.01 3.54 5.93
C VAL A 159 3.99 4.56 6.54
N ASP A 160 3.62 5.84 6.67
CA ASP A 160 4.49 6.83 7.31
C ASP A 160 4.76 6.52 8.78
N GLU A 161 3.81 5.90 9.49
CA GLU A 161 4.03 5.43 10.86
C GLU A 161 5.03 4.26 10.91
N ILE A 162 5.06 3.42 9.87
CA ILE A 162 6.09 2.38 9.71
C ILE A 162 7.46 3.02 9.47
N TYR A 163 7.57 4.03 8.61
CA TYR A 163 8.83 4.77 8.42
C TYR A 163 9.32 5.44 9.71
N LYS A 164 8.43 6.07 10.48
CA LYS A 164 8.78 6.71 11.75
C LYS A 164 9.30 5.70 12.76
N SER A 165 8.64 4.56 12.90
CA SER A 165 8.98 3.53 13.90
C SER A 165 10.20 2.69 13.50
N GLU A 166 10.30 2.26 12.25
CA GLU A 166 11.34 1.33 11.78
C GLU A 166 12.61 2.04 11.28
N ALA A 167 12.47 3.25 10.72
CA ALA A 167 13.58 3.98 10.12
C ALA A 167 13.86 5.35 10.78
N GLY A 168 13.03 5.79 11.72
CA GLY A 168 13.15 7.13 12.32
C GLY A 168 12.99 8.27 11.29
N ARG A 169 12.30 8.00 10.18
CA ARG A 169 12.18 8.91 9.03
C ARG A 169 10.76 9.45 8.92
N ASP A 170 10.64 10.76 8.81
CA ASP A 170 9.35 11.42 8.56
C ASP A 170 9.15 11.68 7.06
N ILE A 171 8.54 10.71 6.37
CA ILE A 171 8.28 10.82 4.93
C ILE A 171 7.19 11.84 4.59
N LEU A 172 6.43 12.36 5.56
CA LEU A 172 5.42 13.39 5.30
C LEU A 172 6.06 14.76 5.08
N ALA A 173 7.26 14.98 5.63
CA ALA A 173 8.06 16.18 5.44
C ALA A 173 8.84 16.19 4.10
N GLU A 174 8.86 15.08 3.38
CA GLU A 174 9.61 14.91 2.14
C GLU A 174 8.71 15.07 0.91
N PRO A 175 9.07 15.92 -0.07
CA PRO A 175 8.25 16.11 -1.26
C PRO A 175 8.26 14.88 -2.19
N THR A 176 9.26 14.00 -2.06
CA THR A 176 9.42 12.83 -2.90
C THR A 176 9.93 11.63 -2.10
N LEU A 177 9.35 10.45 -2.35
CA LEU A 177 9.84 9.16 -1.84
C LEU A 177 10.04 8.23 -3.04
N LEU A 178 11.28 8.11 -3.50
CA LEU A 178 11.65 7.42 -4.74
C LEU A 178 12.63 6.30 -4.46
N PHE A 179 12.58 5.24 -5.26
CA PHE A 179 13.66 4.25 -5.28
C PHE A 179 14.93 4.86 -5.88
N SER A 180 16.07 4.50 -5.31
CA SER A 180 17.37 4.75 -5.92
C SER A 180 17.52 3.97 -7.24
N GLU A 181 18.40 4.44 -8.12
CA GLU A 181 18.70 3.73 -9.38
C GLU A 181 19.16 2.28 -9.13
N ALA A 182 19.88 2.04 -8.03
CA ALA A 182 20.34 0.70 -7.67
C ALA A 182 19.18 -0.23 -7.27
N GLU A 183 18.16 0.28 -6.57
CA GLU A 183 16.95 -0.48 -6.24
C GLU A 183 16.13 -0.76 -7.50
N LYS A 184 15.92 0.26 -8.35
CA LYS A 184 15.23 0.10 -9.64
C LYS A 184 15.89 -0.94 -10.52
N GLN A 185 17.22 -1.02 -10.53
CA GLN A 185 17.96 -1.98 -11.35
C GLN A 185 17.91 -3.42 -10.81
N LYS A 186 17.80 -3.61 -9.49
CA LYS A 186 17.51 -4.91 -8.87
C LYS A 186 16.13 -5.41 -9.27
N ASP A 187 15.13 -4.53 -9.24
CA ASP A 187 13.75 -4.89 -9.61
C ASP A 187 13.56 -5.05 -11.13
N ALA A 188 14.36 -4.38 -11.97
CA ALA A 188 14.28 -4.50 -13.43
C ALA A 188 14.91 -5.78 -14.01
N SER A 189 15.48 -6.67 -13.18
CA SER A 189 16.13 -7.90 -13.62
C SER A 189 15.25 -9.14 -13.38
N PRO A 190 14.41 -9.58 -14.33
CA PRO A 190 13.78 -10.89 -14.24
C PRO A 190 14.78 -11.98 -14.69
N LEU A 191 14.99 -13.00 -13.85
CA LEU A 191 15.52 -14.33 -14.20
C LEU A 191 16.79 -14.36 -15.09
N ALA A 192 17.96 -14.26 -14.44
CA ALA A 192 19.20 -14.78 -15.03
C ALA A 192 20.12 -15.34 -13.93
N GLN A 193 19.63 -16.33 -13.19
CA GLN A 193 20.46 -17.31 -12.46
C GLN A 193 19.55 -18.38 -11.85
N ASP A 194 19.29 -19.44 -12.60
CA ASP A 194 19.86 -20.74 -12.25
C ASP A 194 19.85 -21.65 -13.49
N ARG A 195 21.00 -22.28 -13.71
CA ARG A 195 21.27 -23.34 -14.68
C ARG A 195 21.09 -24.68 -14.02
#